data_AF-A0A7Y7J0M5-F1
#
_entry.id   AF-A0A7Y7J0M5-F1
#
_cell.length_a   1.000
_cell.length_b   1.000
_cell.length_c   1.000
_cell.angle_alpha   90.00
_cell.angle_beta   90.00
_cell.angle_gamma   90.00
#
_symmetry.space_group_name_H-M   'P 1'
#
loop_
_entity.id
_entity.type
_entity.pdbx_description
1 polymer ?
#
loop_
_entity_poly.entity_id
_entity_poly.type
_entity_poly.pdbx_seq_one_letter_code
_entity_poly.pdbx_strand_id
1 'polypeptide(L)'
;MADQDGASSGGKPDDASGKTPKPRKANPAIRIGLLAFVAIVAVGAGVHWFLTRYDIETDDAFVAGRAVTIAPHVRGYITELLVNDNQFVHAGQLLARIDDRDYRAARDNAAATLDIAR
;
A
#
# COMPACT_ATOMS: atom_id res chain seq x y z
N MET A 1 -16.17 73.31 -65.44
CA MET A 1 -16.73 74.22 -64.42
C MET A 1 -16.77 73.43 -63.11
N ALA A 2 -15.89 73.57 -62.11
CA ALA A 2 -14.72 74.39 -61.81
C ALA A 2 -13.76 73.45 -61.04
N ASP A 3 -12.47 73.34 -61.38
CA ASP A 3 -11.35 74.17 -60.88
C ASP A 3 -11.37 74.33 -59.35
N GLN A 4 -10.42 73.67 -58.66
CA GLN A 4 -9.16 74.27 -58.12
C GLN A 4 -9.36 74.46 -56.58
N ASP A 5 -8.46 74.23 -55.62
CA ASP A 5 -7.03 73.98 -55.53
C ASP A 5 -6.73 73.42 -54.13
N GLY A 6 -5.59 72.73 -53.96
CA GLY A 6 -5.11 72.41 -52.62
C GLY A 6 -3.88 71.52 -52.58
N ALA A 7 -2.79 71.98 -53.20
CA ALA A 7 -1.48 71.38 -53.08
C ALA A 7 -0.97 71.41 -51.63
N SER A 8 -0.40 70.30 -51.15
CA SER A 8 0.82 70.35 -50.33
C SER A 8 1.67 69.12 -50.58
N SER A 9 2.84 69.41 -51.13
CA SER A 9 3.99 68.57 -51.39
C SER A 9 4.72 68.23 -50.08
N GLY A 10 5.35 67.06 -50.01
CA GLY A 10 6.56 66.90 -49.19
C GLY A 10 6.83 65.52 -48.61
N GLY A 11 7.82 64.81 -49.17
CA GLY A 11 8.78 64.05 -48.36
C GLY A 11 8.54 62.54 -48.20
N LYS A 12 9.31 61.76 -48.95
CA LYS A 12 9.79 60.41 -48.61
C LYS A 12 11.28 60.57 -48.25
N PRO A 13 12.01 59.64 -47.59
CA PRO A 13 11.68 58.47 -46.75
C PRO A 13 12.38 58.59 -45.36
N ASP A 14 12.56 57.47 -44.65
CA ASP A 14 13.66 57.18 -43.70
C ASP A 14 13.40 57.35 -42.19
N ASP A 15 13.55 56.21 -41.52
CA ASP A 15 14.20 56.04 -40.22
C ASP A 15 13.54 56.60 -38.96
N ALA A 16 13.14 55.70 -38.05
CA ALA A 16 14.02 55.33 -36.94
C ALA A 16 13.31 54.51 -35.85
N SER A 17 13.94 53.37 -35.56
CA SER A 17 14.12 52.83 -34.20
C SER A 17 13.00 51.98 -33.60
N GLY A 18 12.98 50.72 -34.04
CA GLY A 18 12.56 49.61 -33.20
C GLY A 18 13.38 49.58 -31.92
N LYS A 19 12.73 49.81 -30.78
CA LYS A 19 13.33 49.58 -29.46
C LYS A 19 13.43 48.08 -29.23
N THR A 20 14.55 47.48 -29.64
CA THR A 20 14.97 46.15 -29.20
C THR A 20 15.03 46.12 -27.67
N PRO A 21 14.33 45.19 -26.99
CA PRO A 21 14.42 45.08 -25.55
C PRO A 21 15.83 44.59 -25.18
N LYS A 22 16.60 45.46 -24.53
CA LYS A 22 17.95 45.17 -24.00
C LYS A 22 17.89 43.91 -23.11
N PRO A 23 18.73 42.88 -23.32
CA PRO A 23 18.72 41.69 -22.48
C PRO A 23 19.10 42.11 -21.06
N ARG A 24 18.14 42.05 -20.13
CA ARG A 24 18.40 42.27 -18.70
C ARG A 24 19.35 41.18 -18.23
N LYS A 25 20.57 41.57 -17.85
CA LYS A 25 21.57 40.65 -17.29
C LYS A 25 20.94 40.03 -16.03
N ALA A 26 20.56 38.76 -16.10
CA ALA A 26 19.87 38.09 -15.01
C ALA A 26 20.71 38.19 -13.72
N ASN A 27 20.10 38.69 -12.64
CA ASN A 27 20.80 38.91 -11.37
C ASN A 27 21.40 37.58 -10.89
N PRO A 28 22.67 37.55 -10.45
CA PRO A 28 23.32 36.31 -10.00
C PRO A 28 22.58 35.67 -8.83
N ALA A 29 21.91 36.46 -7.98
CA ALA A 29 21.04 35.96 -6.91
C ALA A 29 19.85 35.14 -7.42
N ILE A 30 19.24 35.53 -8.56
CA ILE A 30 18.16 34.76 -9.19
C ILE A 30 18.70 33.45 -9.75
N ARG A 31 19.92 33.47 -10.33
CA ARG A 31 20.57 32.26 -10.83
C ARG A 31 20.93 31.31 -9.70
N ILE A 32 21.46 31.82 -8.58
CA ILE A 32 21.79 31.01 -7.39
C ILE A 32 20.53 30.42 -6.76
N GLY A 33 19.46 31.21 -6.63
CA GLY A 33 18.17 30.73 -6.13
C GLY A 33 17.56 29.65 -7.02
N LEU A 34 17.64 29.83 -8.34
CA LEU A 34 17.21 28.81 -9.30
C LEU A 34 18.05 27.53 -9.18
N LEU A 35 19.36 27.65 -9.02
CA LEU A 35 20.26 26.51 -8.90
C LEU A 35 20.05 25.73 -7.59
N ALA A 36 19.81 26.43 -6.49
CA ALA A 36 19.44 25.84 -5.21
C ALA A 36 18.09 25.12 -5.29
N PHE A 37 17.10 25.72 -5.95
CA PHE A 37 15.80 25.09 -6.17
C PHE A 37 15.92 23.80 -6.99
N VAL A 38 16.68 23.83 -8.09
CA VAL A 38 16.94 22.63 -8.91
C VAL A 38 17.66 21.56 -8.10
N ALA A 39 18.63 21.92 -7.26
CA ALA A 39 19.32 20.97 -6.39
C ALA A 39 18.35 20.32 -5.39
N ILE A 40 17.45 21.08 -4.77
CA ILE A 40 16.45 20.56 -3.83
C ILE A 40 15.49 19.59 -4.54
N VAL A 41 15.00 19.95 -5.72
CA VAL A 41 14.11 19.08 -6.52
C VAL A 41 14.84 17.79 -6.94
N ALA A 42 16.10 17.88 -7.36
CA ALA A 42 16.89 16.72 -7.74
C ALA A 42 17.13 15.77 -6.56
N VAL A 43 17.45 16.32 -5.37
CA VAL A 43 17.58 15.53 -4.15
C VAL A 43 16.24 14.91 -3.75
N GLY A 44 15.14 15.68 -3.76
CA GLY A 44 13.81 15.18 -3.42
C GLY A 44 13.35 14.06 -4.36
N ALA A 45 13.52 14.23 -5.66
CA ALA A 45 13.23 13.20 -6.66
C ALA A 45 14.13 11.97 -6.48
N GLY A 46 15.42 12.16 -6.18
CA GLY A 46 16.36 11.08 -5.91
C GLY A 46 16.00 10.28 -4.67
N VAL A 47 15.60 10.96 -3.59
CA VAL A 47 15.14 10.32 -2.34
C VAL A 47 13.84 9.55 -2.58
N HIS A 48 12.86 10.17 -3.25
CA HIS A 48 11.61 9.50 -3.59
C HIS A 48 11.87 8.23 -4.41
N TRP A 49 12.64 8.35 -5.49
CA TRP A 49 13.00 7.21 -6.32
C TRP A 49 13.72 6.13 -5.51
N PHE A 50 14.67 6.49 -4.65
CA PHE A 50 15.41 5.53 -3.82
C PHE A 50 14.50 4.76 -2.86
N LEU A 51 13.49 5.43 -2.30
CA LEU A 51 12.53 4.83 -1.37
C LEU A 51 11.51 3.94 -2.09
N THR A 52 10.97 4.38 -3.24
CA THR A 52 9.87 3.68 -3.91
C THR A 52 10.32 2.66 -4.97
N ARG A 53 11.63 2.54 -5.26
CA ARG A 53 12.12 1.67 -6.34
C ARG A 53 11.88 0.17 -6.14
N TYR A 54 11.48 -0.24 -4.94
CA TYR A 54 11.24 -1.64 -4.60
C TYR A 54 9.81 -1.92 -4.15
N ASP A 55 8.93 -0.94 -4.26
CA ASP A 55 7.51 -1.15 -3.98
C ASP A 55 6.92 -1.93 -5.15
N ILE A 56 6.70 -3.22 -4.91
CA ILE A 56 6.00 -4.10 -5.84
C ILE A 56 4.55 -4.11 -5.38
N GLU A 57 3.73 -3.30 -6.02
CA GLU A 57 2.28 -3.36 -5.87
C GLU A 57 1.75 -4.45 -6.80
N THR A 58 1.01 -5.39 -6.23
CA THR A 58 0.34 -6.43 -7.00
C THR A 58 -1.01 -6.73 -6.35
N ASP A 59 -2.04 -6.81 -7.18
CA ASP A 59 -3.37 -7.23 -6.74
C ASP A 59 -3.48 -8.75 -6.56
N ASP A 60 -2.51 -9.51 -7.10
CA ASP A 60 -2.48 -10.98 -7.08
C ASP A 60 -1.55 -11.51 -5.98
N ALA A 61 -1.87 -11.22 -4.73
CA ALA A 61 -1.16 -11.74 -3.56
C ALA A 61 -1.96 -12.86 -2.88
N PHE A 62 -1.54 -14.11 -3.05
CA PHE A 62 -2.15 -15.27 -2.38
C PHE A 62 -1.19 -15.92 -1.38
N VAL A 63 -1.71 -16.25 -0.18
CA VAL A 63 -0.96 -16.99 0.83
C VAL A 63 -1.29 -18.48 0.70
N ALA A 64 -0.26 -19.31 0.49
CA ALA A 64 -0.41 -20.76 0.50
C ALA A 64 -0.60 -21.24 1.95
N GLY A 65 -1.81 -21.66 2.30
CA GLY A 65 -2.13 -22.29 3.58
C GLY A 65 -2.39 -23.78 3.42
N ARG A 66 -1.97 -24.60 4.40
CA ARG A 66 -2.38 -26.01 4.48
C ARG A 66 -3.54 -26.14 5.46
N ALA A 67 -4.75 -26.33 4.92
CA ALA A 67 -5.91 -26.66 5.74
C ALA A 67 -5.87 -28.16 6.06
N VAL A 68 -5.99 -28.50 7.35
CA VAL A 68 -6.15 -29.88 7.82
C VAL A 68 -7.45 -29.97 8.62
N THR A 69 -8.28 -30.96 8.31
CA THR A 69 -9.51 -31.21 9.06
C THR A 69 -9.17 -32.03 10.30
N ILE A 70 -9.59 -31.53 11.47
CA ILE A 70 -9.43 -32.23 12.74
C ILE A 70 -10.77 -32.87 13.09
N ALA A 71 -10.74 -34.18 13.39
CA ALA A 71 -11.93 -34.93 13.80
C ALA A 71 -11.63 -35.73 15.07
N PRO A 72 -12.60 -35.84 16.00
CA PRO A 72 -12.44 -36.68 17.16
C PRO A 72 -12.50 -38.16 16.78
N HIS A 73 -11.71 -38.99 17.47
CA HIS A 73 -11.77 -40.45 17.30
C HIS A 73 -13.00 -41.09 17.94
N VAL A 74 -13.68 -40.36 18.82
CA VAL A 74 -14.84 -40.83 19.57
C VAL A 74 -16.05 -39.96 19.24
N ARG A 75 -17.24 -40.56 19.29
CA ARG A 75 -18.50 -39.83 19.14
C ARG A 75 -18.91 -39.24 20.48
N GLY A 76 -19.50 -38.05 20.49
CA GLY A 76 -20.03 -37.47 21.72
C GLY A 76 -20.40 -36.01 21.55
N TYR A 77 -21.06 -35.46 22.56
CA TYR A 77 -21.42 -34.05 22.60
C TYR A 77 -20.23 -33.21 23.05
N ILE A 78 -20.05 -32.05 22.43
CA ILE A 78 -19.02 -31.08 22.84
C ILE A 78 -19.55 -30.35 24.09
N THR A 79 -18.79 -30.39 25.18
CA THR A 79 -19.12 -29.71 26.44
C THR A 79 -18.48 -28.32 26.51
N GLU A 80 -17.34 -28.13 25.87
CA GLU A 80 -16.58 -26.88 25.89
C GLU A 80 -15.81 -26.70 24.58
N LEU A 81 -15.84 -25.48 24.03
CA LEU A 81 -15.01 -25.05 22.92
C LEU A 81 -14.00 -24.02 23.44
N LEU A 82 -12.71 -24.31 23.34
CA LEU A 82 -11.63 -23.55 23.97
C LEU A 82 -10.86 -22.68 22.98
N VAL A 83 -11.36 -22.56 21.75
CA VAL A 83 -10.72 -21.81 20.66
C VAL A 83 -11.71 -20.90 19.96
N ASN A 84 -11.19 -19.80 19.45
CA ASN A 84 -11.91 -18.84 18.62
C ASN A 84 -11.41 -18.88 17.17
N ASP A 85 -12.17 -18.24 16.28
CA ASP A 85 -11.81 -18.12 14.88
C ASP A 85 -10.46 -17.42 14.68
N ASN A 86 -9.65 -17.94 13.75
CA ASN A 86 -8.31 -17.45 13.41
C ASN A 86 -7.32 -17.38 14.58
N GLN A 87 -7.59 -18.08 15.68
CA GLN A 87 -6.68 -18.14 16.81
C GLN A 87 -5.45 -18.99 16.48
N PHE A 88 -4.27 -18.47 16.81
CA PHE A 88 -3.04 -19.25 16.74
C PHE A 88 -3.01 -20.30 17.87
N VAL A 89 -2.76 -21.56 17.50
CA VAL A 89 -2.73 -22.69 18.44
C VAL A 89 -1.44 -23.49 18.30
N HIS A 90 -1.01 -24.12 19.39
CA HIS A 90 0.17 -24.97 19.42
C HIS A 90 -0.19 -26.46 19.32
N ALA A 91 0.77 -27.28 18.90
CA ALA A 91 0.61 -28.73 18.91
C ALA A 91 0.35 -29.26 20.33
N GLY A 92 -0.68 -30.10 20.48
CA GLY A 92 -1.11 -30.62 21.78
C GLY A 92 -2.03 -29.69 22.59
N GLN A 93 -2.33 -28.50 22.08
CA GLN A 93 -3.29 -27.60 22.73
C GLN A 93 -4.71 -28.18 22.67
N LEU A 94 -5.42 -28.11 23.79
CA LEU A 94 -6.81 -28.54 23.88
C LEU A 94 -7.70 -27.57 23.09
N LEU A 95 -8.41 -28.09 22.10
CA LEU A 95 -9.28 -27.30 21.22
C LEU A 95 -10.75 -27.35 21.65
N ALA A 96 -11.23 -28.54 21.99
CA ALA A 96 -12.60 -28.78 22.43
C ALA A 96 -12.63 -29.98 23.38
N ARG A 97 -13.64 -30.03 24.24
CA ARG A 97 -13.87 -31.12 25.18
C ARG A 97 -15.15 -31.86 24.83
N ILE A 98 -15.08 -33.19 24.79
CA ILE A 98 -16.22 -34.07 24.56
C ILE A 98 -16.70 -34.60 25.92
N ASP A 99 -18.01 -34.77 26.08
CA ASP A 99 -18.58 -35.41 27.27
C ASP A 99 -18.05 -36.85 27.42
N ASP A 100 -17.42 -37.13 28.56
CA ASP A 100 -16.75 -38.40 28.85
C ASP A 100 -17.58 -39.33 29.73
N ARG A 101 -18.79 -38.95 30.16
CA ARG A 101 -19.60 -39.69 31.13
C ARG A 101 -19.84 -41.15 30.74
N ASP A 102 -20.31 -41.37 29.51
CA ASP A 102 -20.59 -42.72 29.01
C ASP A 102 -19.30 -43.56 28.89
N TYR A 103 -18.21 -42.92 28.46
CA TYR A 103 -16.91 -43.57 28.34
C TYR A 103 -16.30 -43.93 29.69
N ARG A 104 -16.49 -43.07 30.70
CA ARG A 104 -16.07 -43.35 32.08
C ARG A 104 -16.86 -44.50 32.68
N ALA A 105 -18.19 -44.50 32.54
CA ALA A 105 -19.02 -45.60 33.01
C ALA A 105 -18.64 -46.94 32.35
N ALA A 106 -18.42 -46.95 31.03
CA ALA A 106 -17.98 -48.15 30.32
C ALA A 106 -16.61 -48.65 30.80
N ARG A 107 -15.65 -47.75 31.02
CA ARG A 107 -14.33 -48.06 31.54
C ARG A 107 -14.38 -48.63 32.96
N ASP A 108 -15.21 -48.05 33.83
CA ASP A 108 -15.35 -48.50 35.22
C ASP A 108 -16.03 -49.88 35.29
N ASN A 109 -17.04 -50.15 34.43
CA ASN A 109 -17.65 -51.48 34.30
C ASN A 109 -16.62 -52.54 33.84
N ALA A 110 -15.77 -52.21 32.86
CA ALA A 110 -14.73 -53.12 32.40
C ALA A 110 -13.67 -53.38 33.49
N ALA A 111 -13.31 -52.35 34.25
CA ALA A 111 -12.37 -52.48 35.37
C ALA A 111 -12.92 -53.38 36.49
N ALA A 112 -14.19 -53.23 36.85
CA ALA A 112 -14.85 -54.11 37.83
C ALA A 112 -14.91 -55.57 37.35
N THR A 113 -15.18 -55.78 36.06
CA THR A 113 -15.19 -57.13 35.46
C THR A 113 -13.81 -57.79 35.53
N LEU A 114 -12.75 -57.02 35.30
CA LEU A 114 -11.37 -57.51 35.41
C LEU A 114 -10.98 -57.84 36.86
N ASP A 115 -11.45 -57.05 37.83
CA ASP A 115 -11.17 -57.26 39.25
C ASP A 115 -11.82 -58.54 39.78
N ILE A 116 -13.06 -58.83 39.35
CA ILE A 116 -13.76 -60.10 39.67
C ILE A 116 -13.02 -61.32 39.06
N ALA A 117 -12.31 -61.13 37.94
CA ALA A 117 -11.62 -62.20 37.23
C ALA A 117 -10.17 -62.43 37.69
N ARG A 118 -9.64 -61.60 38.60
CA ARG A 118 -8.33 -61.78 39.25
C ARG A 118 -8.44 -62.67 40.48
#